data_AF-A0A355YI08-F1
#
_entry.id   AF-A0A355YI08-F1
#
_cell.length_a   1.000
_cell.length_b   1.000
_cell.length_c   1.000
_cell.angle_alpha   90.00
_cell.angle_beta   90.00
_cell.angle_gamma   90.00
#
_symmetry.space_group_name_H-M   'P 1'
#
loop_
_entity.id
_entity.type
_entity.pdbx_description
1 polymer ?
#
loop_
_entity_poly.entity_id
_entity_poly.type
_entity_poly.pdbx_seq_one_letter_code
_entity_poly.pdbx_strand_id
1 'polypeptide(L)' 'MHDVLIRNALVLDGGDRPGRHGDVAIRDGRIVAVGAVPGAARQVIDADG' A
#
# COMPACT_ATOMS: atom_id res chain seq x y z
N MET A 1 -4.74 13.16 1.76
CA MET A 1 -3.64 13.05 0.79
C MET A 1 -2.51 12.22 1.39
N HIS A 2 -1.94 11.29 0.63
CA HIS A 2 -0.79 10.47 1.02
C HIS A 2 0.46 10.95 0.28
N ASP A 3 1.64 10.55 0.75
CA ASP A 3 2.88 10.84 0.04
C ASP A 3 3.07 9.83 -1.10
N VAL A 4 2.99 8.56 -0.76
CA VAL A 4 3.07 7.44 -1.70
C VAL A 4 1.87 6.52 -1.49
N LEU A 5 1.26 6.11 -2.59
CA LEU A 5 0.31 5.01 -2.63
C LEU A 5 0.85 3.92 -3.56
N ILE A 6 1.16 2.76 -2.99
CA ILE A 6 1.47 1.55 -3.76
C ILE A 6 0.14 0.82 -3.94
N ARG A 7 -0.26 0.54 -5.17
CA ARG A 7 -1.56 -0.08 -5.49
C ARG A 7 -1.41 -1.42 -6.19
N ASN A 8 -2.44 -2.26 -6.07
CA ASN A 8 -2.51 -3.61 -6.64
C ASN A 8 -1.42 -4.57 -6.14
N ALA A 9 -0.77 -4.28 -5.01
CA ALA A 9 0.36 -5.06 -4.52
C ALA A 9 -0.08 -6.39 -3.89
N LEU A 10 0.75 -7.43 -4.05
CA LEU A 10 0.74 -8.58 -3.15
C LEU A 10 1.53 -8.23 -1.87
N VAL A 11 0.82 -7.99 -0.77
CA VAL A 11 1.42 -7.56 0.50
C VAL A 11 1.82 -8.76 1.35
N LEU A 12 3.11 -8.85 1.66
CA LEU A 12 3.71 -9.76 2.64
C LEU A 12 4.05 -8.96 3.90
N ASP A 13 3.34 -9.20 5.01
CA ASP A 13 3.44 -8.39 6.23
C ASP A 13 4.39 -8.95 7.31
N GLY A 14 5.11 -10.03 6.99
CA GLY A 14 6.06 -10.68 7.90
C GLY A 14 5.41 -11.54 8.99
N GLY A 15 4.08 -11.66 9.02
CA GLY A 15 3.34 -12.43 10.03
C GLY A 15 3.18 -13.92 9.73
N ASP A 16 4.09 -14.53 8.96
CA ASP A 16 4.09 -15.94 8.55
C ASP A 16 2.72 -16.47 8.10
N ARG A 17 2.07 -15.69 7.24
CA ARG A 17 0.75 -15.98 6.68
C ARG A 17 0.76 -15.71 5.18
N PRO A 18 -0.15 -16.31 4.39
CA PRO A 18 -0.26 -16.02 2.97
C PRO A 18 -0.39 -14.51 2.71
N GLY A 19 0.25 -14.04 1.63
CA GLY A 19 0.13 -12.66 1.18
C GLY A 19 -1.30 -12.32 0.79
N ARG A 20 -1.64 -11.03 0.86
CA ARG A 20 -2.95 -10.50 0.44
C ARG A 20 -2.78 -9.41 -0.60
N HIS A 21 -3.64 -9.40 -1.61
CA HIS A 21 -3.68 -8.28 -2.55
C HIS A 21 -4.28 -7.04 -1.88
N GLY A 22 -3.71 -5.89 -2.18
CA GLY A 22 -4.23 -4.60 -1.76
C GLY A 22 -3.22 -3.47 -1.95
N ASP A 23 -3.56 -2.33 -1.39
CA ASP A 23 -2.77 -1.11 -1.48
C ASP A 23 -2.03 -0.85 -0.16
N VAL A 24 -0.98 -0.05 -0.23
CA VAL A 24 -0.21 0.44 0.92
C VAL A 24 -0.03 1.94 0.78
N ALA A 25 -0.53 2.69 1.76
CA ALA A 25 -0.37 4.13 1.81
C ALA A 25 0.67 4.55 2.83
N ILE A 26 1.53 5.48 2.41
CA ILE A 26 2.62 6.04 3.19
C ILE A 26 2.38 7.53 3.39
N ARG A 27 2.58 8.00 4.63
CA ARG A 27 2.60 9.41 4.98
C ARG A 27 3.71 9.67 6.01
N ASP A 28 4.50 10.72 5.80
CA ASP A 28 5.60 11.13 6.65
C ASP A 28 6.58 9.97 6.95
N GLY A 29 6.87 9.19 5.91
CA GLY A 29 7.77 8.03 5.98
C GLY A 29 7.23 6.81 6.74
N ARG A 30 5.93 6.79 7.10
CA ARG A 30 5.29 5.67 7.82
C ARG A 30 4.12 5.09 7.04
N ILE A 31 3.91 3.78 7.18
CA ILE A 31 2.70 3.11 6.67
C ILE A 31 1.51 3.58 7.51
N VAL A 32 0.49 4.14 6.86
CA VAL A 32 -0.73 4.64 7.51
C VAL A 32 -1.97 3.83 7.19
N ALA A 33 -1.95 3.03 6.12
CA ALA A 33 -3.02 2.10 5.78
C ALA A 33 -2.51 0.96 4.89
N VAL A 34 -3.14 -0.21 5.02
CA VAL A 34 -2.93 -1.39 4.16
C VAL A 34 -4.29 -2.02 3.84
N GLY A 35 -4.52 -2.39 2.58
CA GLY A 35 -5.79 -2.95 2.10
C GLY A 35 -6.41 -2.06 1.02
N ALA A 36 -7.74 -1.89 1.01
CA ALA A 36 -8.36 -0.93 0.10
C ALA A 36 -8.13 0.49 0.63
N VAL A 37 -7.29 1.28 -0.06
CA VAL A 37 -6.96 2.64 0.40
C VAL A 37 -7.58 3.70 -0.51
N PRO A 38 -8.66 4.38 -0.06
CA PRO A 38 -9.24 5.48 -0.82
C PRO A 38 -8.41 6.76 -0.69
N GLY A 39 -8.43 7.58 -1.73
CA GLY A 39 -7.88 8.94 -1.72
C GLY A 39 -6.62 9.13 -2.56
N ALA A 40 -6.24 10.39 -2.76
CA ALA A 40 -5.12 10.77 -3.61
C ALA A 40 -3.77 10.70 -2.87
N ALA A 41 -2.72 10.39 -3.64
CA ALA A 41 -1.34 10.46 -3.21
C ALA A 41 -0.52 11.37 -4.13
N ARG A 42 0.57 11.94 -3.61
CA ARG A 42 1.51 12.74 -4.41
C ARG A 42 2.23 11.87 -5.45
N GLN A 43 2.51 10.63 -5.09
CA GLN A 43 3.05 9.61 -5.97
C GLN A 43 2.19 8.35 -5.88
N VAL A 44 1.94 7.74 -7.03
CA VAL A 44 1.23 6.47 -7.14
C VAL A 44 2.14 5.48 -7.87
N ILE A 45 2.30 4.28 -7.30
CA ILE A 45 3.10 3.18 -7.86
C ILE A 45 2.16 1.99 -8.08
N ASP A 46 2.16 1.44 -9.29
CA ASP A 46 1.39 0.23 -9.62
C ASP A 46 2.26 -1.03 -9.44
N ALA A 47 1.76 -2.01 -8.70
CA ALA A 47 2.49 -3.20 -8.25
C ALA A 47 1.73 -4.51 -8.54
N ASP A 48 1.01 -4.56 -9.66
CA ASP A 48 0.16 -5.69 -10.08
C ASP A 48 0.91 -7.00 -10.43
N GLY A 49 2.25 -7.00 -10.41
CA GLY A 49 3.05 -8.21 -10.66
C GLY A 49 4.37 -7.93 -11.35
#